data_AF-A0A2E5K261-F1
#
_entry.id   AF-A0A2E5K261-F1
#
_cell.length_a   1.000
_cell.length_b   1.000
_cell.length_c   1.000
_cell.angle_alpha   90.00
_cell.angle_beta   90.00
_cell.angle_gamma   90.00
#
_symmetry.space_group_name_H-M   'P 1'
#
loop_
_entity.id
_entity.type
_entity.pdbx_description
1 polymer ?
#
loop_
_entity_poly.entity_id
_entity_poly.type
_entity_poly.pdbx_seq_one_letter_code
_entity_poly.pdbx_strand_id
1 'polypeptide(L)'
;MQLAYNASIDAYRQNEVPVGAIIAYQGEVVASAHNQVEFTRDATAHAEILAITQATQKLGDWRLNDCTLYVTKEPCPMCSGAAVMSRLSKVVYAASDSKMGFLGGALDISKVQSLNHKLNITSGLLKEECKEVLSHFFSQKRDNSSHRD
;
A
#
# COMPACT_ATOMS: atom_id res chain seq x y z
N MET A 1 4.07 -7.54 -7.83
CA MET A 1 3.74 -6.15 -8.23
C MET A 1 2.61 -6.09 -9.25
N GLN A 2 2.64 -6.82 -10.37
CA GLN A 2 1.53 -6.80 -11.35
C GLN A 2 0.14 -7.06 -10.72
N LEU A 3 0.03 -8.02 -9.80
CA LEU A 3 -1.22 -8.27 -9.08
C LEU A 3 -1.67 -7.09 -8.21
N ALA A 4 -0.74 -6.37 -7.58
CA ALA A 4 -1.04 -5.16 -6.81
C ALA A 4 -1.50 -4.02 -7.74
N TYR A 5 -0.89 -3.90 -8.92
CA TYR A 5 -1.36 -2.98 -9.96
C TYR A 5 -2.79 -3.31 -10.38
N ASN A 6 -3.12 -4.58 -10.64
CA ASN A 6 -4.49 -4.98 -10.98
C ASN A 6 -5.49 -4.60 -9.86
N ALA A 7 -5.13 -4.82 -8.59
CA ALA A 7 -5.96 -4.38 -7.46
C ALA A 7 -6.13 -2.85 -7.40
N SER A 8 -5.10 -2.07 -7.77
CA SER A 8 -5.24 -0.60 -7.88
C SER A 8 -6.22 -0.17 -8.98
N ILE A 9 -6.35 -0.95 -10.06
CA ILE A 9 -7.37 -0.73 -11.10
C ILE A 9 -8.77 -1.00 -10.54
N ASP A 10 -8.91 -1.97 -9.63
CA ASP A 10 -10.21 -2.21 -8.97
C ASP A 10 -10.60 -1.06 -8.04
N ALA A 11 -9.65 -0.48 -7.28
CA ALA A 11 -9.88 0.79 -6.57
C ALA A 11 -10.29 1.92 -7.52
N TYR A 12 -9.55 2.10 -8.62
CA TYR A 12 -9.87 3.12 -9.62
C TYR A 12 -11.32 3.00 -10.13
N ARG A 13 -11.75 1.78 -10.48
CA ARG A 13 -13.12 1.49 -10.95
C ARG A 13 -14.19 1.78 -9.90
N GLN A 14 -13.82 1.73 -8.63
CA GLN A 14 -14.67 2.05 -7.48
C GLN A 14 -14.59 3.52 -7.08
N ASN A 15 -13.93 4.37 -7.88
CA ASN A 15 -13.74 5.80 -7.62
C ASN A 15 -12.94 6.10 -6.33
N GLU A 16 -12.12 5.14 -5.90
CA GLU A 16 -11.16 5.21 -4.80
C GLU A 16 -9.78 5.60 -5.31
N VAL A 17 -8.94 6.18 -4.43
CA VAL A 17 -7.53 6.44 -4.78
C VAL A 17 -6.88 5.12 -5.22
N PRO A 18 -6.28 5.03 -6.42
CA PRO A 18 -5.87 3.76 -7.01
C PRO A 18 -4.58 3.23 -6.37
N VAL A 19 -4.73 2.62 -5.20
CA VAL A 19 -3.68 1.93 -4.47
C VAL A 19 -4.10 0.48 -4.27
N GLY A 20 -3.22 -0.43 -4.63
CA GLY A 20 -3.42 -1.87 -4.47
C GLY A 20 -2.25 -2.50 -3.72
N ALA A 21 -2.53 -3.56 -2.97
CA ALA A 21 -1.58 -4.26 -2.13
C ALA A 21 -1.77 -5.79 -2.22
N ILE A 22 -0.64 -6.50 -2.23
CA ILE A 22 -0.58 -7.97 -2.21
C ILE A 22 0.38 -8.36 -1.10
N ILE A 23 0.02 -9.36 -0.28
CA ILE A 23 0.97 -10.00 0.62
C ILE A 23 1.23 -11.42 0.11
N ALA A 24 2.50 -11.77 -0.01
CA ALA A 24 2.95 -13.09 -0.38
C ALA A 24 3.71 -13.76 0.77
N TYR A 25 3.52 -15.06 0.94
CA TYR A 25 4.21 -15.92 1.89
C TYR A 25 4.67 -17.17 1.16
N GLN A 26 5.97 -17.49 1.21
CA GLN A 26 6.55 -18.67 0.54
C GLN A 26 6.22 -18.78 -0.97
N GLY A 27 6.14 -17.64 -1.65
CA GLY A 27 5.81 -17.58 -3.09
C GLY A 27 4.30 -17.57 -3.39
N GLU A 28 3.46 -17.82 -2.39
CA GLU A 28 2.00 -17.86 -2.54
C GLU A 28 1.35 -16.54 -2.10
N VAL A 29 0.29 -16.13 -2.79
CA VAL A 29 -0.49 -14.94 -2.40
C VAL A 29 -1.39 -15.28 -1.22
N VAL A 30 -1.21 -14.57 -0.11
CA VAL A 30 -2.00 -14.72 1.11
C VAL A 30 -3.01 -13.60 1.33
N ALA A 31 -2.82 -12.45 0.69
CA ALA A 31 -3.80 -11.37 0.71
C ALA A 31 -3.77 -10.55 -0.58
N SER A 32 -4.92 -9.99 -0.94
CA SER A 32 -5.10 -9.05 -2.04
C SER A 32 -6.13 -8.00 -1.66
N ALA A 33 -5.72 -6.75 -1.63
CA ALA A 33 -6.57 -5.64 -1.24
C ALA A 33 -6.28 -4.38 -2.05
N HIS A 34 -7.22 -3.44 -2.01
CA HIS A 34 -7.11 -2.12 -2.61
C HIS A 34 -7.72 -1.09 -1.67
N ASN A 35 -7.47 0.20 -1.92
CA ASN A 35 -8.01 1.28 -1.10
C ASN A 35 -9.54 1.25 -1.06
N GLN A 36 -10.13 1.35 0.13
CA GLN A 36 -11.59 1.36 0.33
C GLN A 36 -12.05 2.44 1.32
N VAL A 37 -11.28 3.52 1.44
CA VAL A 37 -11.54 4.59 2.43
C VAL A 37 -12.92 5.22 2.22
N GLU A 38 -13.25 5.61 0.99
CA GLU A 38 -14.52 6.27 0.68
C GLU A 38 -15.71 5.30 0.82
N PHE A 39 -15.54 4.05 0.37
CA PHE A 39 -16.56 3.01 0.40
C PHE A 39 -16.92 2.60 1.82
N THR A 40 -15.91 2.36 2.66
CA THR A 40 -16.09 1.91 4.06
C THR A 40 -16.34 3.07 5.02
N ARG A 41 -16.03 4.31 4.61
CA ARG A 41 -15.98 5.49 5.49
C ARG A 41 -15.03 5.30 6.68
N ASP A 42 -13.97 4.52 6.46
CA ASP A 42 -12.92 4.27 7.43
C ASP A 42 -11.59 4.84 6.90
N ALA A 43 -11.06 5.83 7.62
CA ALA A 43 -9.79 6.47 7.28
C ALA A 43 -8.59 5.50 7.29
N THR A 44 -8.74 4.32 7.91
CA THR A 44 -7.69 3.31 8.01
C THR A 44 -7.76 2.24 6.91
N ALA A 45 -8.82 2.22 6.09
CA ALA A 45 -9.06 1.23 5.03
C ALA A 45 -8.17 1.40 3.78
N HIS A 46 -6.88 1.66 4.01
CA HIS A 46 -5.84 1.65 3.01
C HIS A 46 -5.53 0.20 2.58
N ALA A 47 -5.06 0.04 1.34
CA ALA A 47 -4.77 -1.27 0.75
C ALA A 47 -3.84 -2.11 1.63
N GLU A 48 -2.80 -1.51 2.22
CA GLU A 48 -1.81 -2.21 3.04
C GLU A 48 -2.42 -2.72 4.36
N ILE A 49 -3.25 -1.92 5.02
CA ILE A 49 -3.92 -2.29 6.28
C ILE A 49 -4.89 -3.45 6.04
N LEU A 50 -5.68 -3.35 4.98
CA LEU A 50 -6.61 -4.39 4.58
C LEU A 50 -5.86 -5.68 4.21
N ALA A 51 -4.77 -5.59 3.45
CA ALA A 51 -3.96 -6.75 3.09
C ALA A 51 -3.31 -7.41 4.30
N ILE A 52 -2.77 -6.63 5.25
CA ILE A 52 -2.23 -7.15 6.52
C ILE A 52 -3.32 -7.92 7.25
N THR A 53 -4.52 -7.33 7.41
CA THR A 53 -5.64 -7.97 8.11
C THR A 53 -6.05 -9.30 7.46
N GLN A 54 -6.17 -9.33 6.13
CA GLN A 54 -6.47 -10.55 5.38
C GLN A 54 -5.37 -11.62 5.56
N ALA A 55 -4.10 -11.23 5.50
CA ALA A 55 -2.97 -12.15 5.64
C ALA A 55 -2.93 -12.74 7.07
N THR A 56 -3.15 -11.92 8.10
CA THR A 56 -3.17 -12.42 9.49
C THR A 56 -4.32 -13.38 9.73
N GLN A 57 -5.49 -13.13 9.13
CA GLN A 57 -6.63 -14.04 9.19
C GLN A 57 -6.34 -15.36 8.46
N LYS A 58 -5.75 -15.29 7.26
CA LYS A 58 -5.43 -16.49 6.46
C LYS A 58 -4.37 -17.36 7.10
N LEU A 59 -3.35 -16.77 7.71
CA LEU A 59 -2.24 -17.48 8.35
C LEU A 59 -2.51 -17.86 9.81
N GLY A 60 -3.54 -17.27 10.44
CA GLY A 60 -3.88 -17.53 11.84
C GLY A 60 -2.89 -16.94 12.85
N ASP A 61 -2.03 -16.01 12.43
CA ASP A 61 -1.08 -15.29 13.28
C ASP A 61 -1.00 -13.83 12.84
N TRP A 62 -0.84 -12.93 13.82
CA TRP A 62 -0.59 -11.51 13.56
C TRP A 62 0.86 -11.24 13.13
N ARG A 63 1.77 -12.18 13.43
CA ARG A 63 3.17 -12.10 13.01
C ARG A 63 3.32 -12.61 11.59
N LEU A 64 3.43 -11.68 10.66
CA LEU A 64 3.67 -11.93 9.24
C LEU A 64 5.17 -12.05 8.95
N ASN A 65 5.90 -12.78 9.80
CA ASN A 65 7.30 -13.10 9.52
C ASN A 65 7.39 -13.81 8.15
N ASP A 66 8.48 -13.57 7.42
CA ASP A 66 8.72 -14.10 6.07
C ASP A 66 7.71 -13.67 4.99
N CYS A 67 6.72 -12.84 5.32
CA CYS A 67 5.81 -12.27 4.34
C CYS A 67 6.40 -11.02 3.68
N THR A 68 6.15 -10.90 2.37
CA THR A 68 6.49 -9.70 1.58
C THR A 68 5.22 -8.96 1.19
N LEU A 69 5.14 -7.68 1.54
CA LEU A 69 4.12 -6.76 1.04
C LEU A 69 4.58 -6.14 -0.29
N TYR A 70 3.74 -6.21 -1.31
CA TYR A 70 3.87 -5.47 -2.57
C TYR A 70 2.76 -4.42 -2.64
N VAL A 71 3.10 -3.16 -2.88
CA VAL A 71 2.12 -2.05 -2.91
C VAL A 71 2.42 -1.06 -4.03
N THR A 72 1.39 -0.52 -4.69
CA THR A 72 1.58 0.35 -5.87
C THR A 72 2.05 1.77 -5.55
N LYS A 73 1.95 2.18 -4.28
CA LYS A 73 2.38 3.49 -3.80
C LYS A 73 3.12 3.33 -2.48
N GLU A 74 4.12 4.17 -2.24
CA GLU A 74 4.87 4.17 -1.00
C GLU A 74 3.92 4.30 0.22
N PRO A 75 4.04 3.38 1.20
CA PRO A 75 3.26 3.39 2.41
C PRO A 75 3.36 4.71 3.20
N CYS A 76 2.21 5.16 3.70
CA CYS A 76 2.11 6.33 4.56
C CYS A 76 2.63 6.03 6.00
N PRO A 77 2.62 6.99 6.96
CA PRO A 77 3.08 6.73 8.31
C PRO A 77 2.31 5.60 9.00
N MET A 78 0.98 5.55 8.80
CA MET A 78 0.11 4.50 9.34
C MET A 78 0.49 3.12 8.78
N CYS A 79 0.51 2.97 7.45
CA CYS A 79 0.79 1.69 6.80
C CYS A 79 2.22 1.21 7.07
N SER A 80 3.19 2.12 7.11
CA SER A 80 4.58 1.80 7.45
C SER A 80 4.72 1.33 8.89
N GLY A 81 4.05 2.00 9.83
CA GLY A 81 3.96 1.55 11.22
C GLY A 81 3.30 0.18 11.34
N ALA A 82 2.20 -0.05 10.64
CA ALA A 82 1.51 -1.34 10.61
C ALA A 82 2.40 -2.45 10.04
N ALA A 83 3.21 -2.18 9.02
CA ALA A 83 4.16 -3.14 8.48
C ALA A 83 5.23 -3.55 9.52
N VAL A 84 5.73 -2.60 10.31
CA VAL A 84 6.64 -2.87 11.44
C VAL A 84 5.94 -3.69 12.52
N MET A 85 4.73 -3.28 12.93
CA MET A 85 3.98 -3.93 14.02
C MET A 85 3.56 -5.36 13.66
N SER A 86 3.21 -5.62 12.39
CA SER A 86 2.86 -6.96 11.88
C SER A 86 4.06 -7.83 11.55
N ARG A 87 5.30 -7.36 11.76
CA ARG A 87 6.53 -8.12 11.53
C ARG A 87 6.76 -8.54 10.09
N LEU A 88 6.23 -7.80 9.11
CA LEU A 88 6.52 -8.06 7.69
C LEU A 88 8.03 -8.09 7.45
N SER A 89 8.56 -9.09 6.76
CA SER A 89 10.00 -9.17 6.51
C SER A 89 10.45 -8.15 5.46
N LYS A 90 9.57 -7.86 4.49
CA LYS A 90 9.89 -7.03 3.34
C LYS A 90 8.70 -6.20 2.85
N VAL A 91 8.97 -4.98 2.43
CA VAL A 91 8.05 -4.12 1.70
C VAL A 91 8.65 -3.76 0.33
N VAL A 92 7.86 -3.95 -0.71
CA VAL A 92 8.20 -3.61 -2.09
C VAL A 92 7.15 -2.64 -2.61
N TYR A 93 7.53 -1.38 -2.85
CA TYR A 93 6.58 -0.38 -3.36
C TYR A 93 6.93 0.13 -4.76
N ALA A 94 5.94 0.51 -5.56
CA ALA A 94 6.17 1.00 -6.92
C ALA A 94 6.50 2.50 -6.95
N ALA A 95 5.49 3.36 -6.79
CA ALA A 95 5.65 4.81 -6.84
C ALA A 95 6.06 5.39 -5.47
N SER A 96 7.11 6.21 -5.43
CA SER A 96 7.51 6.96 -4.24
C SER A 96 6.52 8.09 -3.91
N ASP A 97 6.41 8.47 -2.65
CA ASP A 97 5.60 9.60 -2.18
C ASP A 97 6.44 10.57 -1.33
N SER A 98 6.81 11.71 -1.91
CA SER A 98 7.63 12.72 -1.23
C SER A 98 6.91 13.48 -0.11
N LYS A 99 5.58 13.39 -0.02
CA LYS A 99 4.78 14.14 0.97
C LYS A 99 4.39 13.28 2.16
N MET A 100 3.93 12.06 1.90
CA MET A 100 3.42 11.16 2.93
C MET A 100 4.14 9.83 2.99
N GLY A 101 5.06 9.53 2.07
CA GLY A 101 5.83 8.28 2.09
C GLY A 101 6.71 8.20 3.34
N PHE A 102 6.64 7.07 4.04
CA PHE A 102 7.33 6.89 5.33
C PHE A 102 8.41 5.80 5.29
N LEU A 103 8.84 5.42 4.08
CA LEU A 103 9.92 4.45 3.81
C LEU A 103 11.07 5.07 2.98
N GLY A 104 11.23 6.39 3.03
CA GLY A 104 12.27 7.13 2.31
C GLY A 104 11.79 8.37 1.56
N GLY A 105 10.48 8.54 1.38
CA GLY A 105 9.88 9.70 0.73
C GLY A 105 9.93 10.98 1.58
N ALA A 106 9.01 11.12 2.53
CA ALA A 106 8.99 12.22 3.48
C ALA A 106 9.89 11.94 4.69
N LEU A 107 9.78 10.73 5.25
CA LEU A 107 10.63 10.20 6.30
C LEU A 107 10.83 8.70 6.09
N ASP A 108 11.68 8.08 6.90
CA ASP A 108 12.07 6.69 6.78
C ASP A 108 12.03 5.98 8.14
N ILE A 109 10.92 5.30 8.44
CA ILE A 109 10.75 4.57 9.70
C ILE A 109 11.76 3.42 9.85
N SER A 110 12.26 2.86 8.74
CA SER A 110 13.21 1.74 8.81
C SER A 110 14.55 2.13 9.44
N LYS A 111 14.89 3.42 9.38
CA LYS A 111 16.11 3.98 9.99
C LYS A 111 15.98 4.25 11.49
N VAL A 112 14.78 4.12 12.08
CA VAL A 112 14.60 4.30 13.52
C VAL A 112 15.26 3.14 14.27
N GLN A 113 16.37 3.41 14.93
CA GLN A 113 17.22 2.38 15.55
C GLN A 113 16.51 1.61 16.67
N SER A 114 15.68 2.27 17.47
CA SER A 114 14.98 1.70 18.63
C SER A 114 13.82 0.75 18.29
N LEU A 115 13.45 0.61 17.01
CA LEU A 115 12.42 -0.34 16.62
C LEU A 115 12.88 -1.78 16.83
N ASN A 116 11.99 -2.59 17.41
CA ASN A 116 12.21 -4.01 17.68
C ASN A 116 12.00 -4.91 16.45
N HIS A 117 11.71 -4.35 15.28
CA HIS A 117 11.56 -5.03 14.00
C HIS A 117 12.15 -4.16 12.88
N LYS A 118 12.79 -4.79 11.89
CA LYS A 118 13.40 -4.10 10.74
C LYS A 118 12.75 -4.57 9.44
N LEU A 119 12.40 -3.61 8.59
CA LEU A 119 11.84 -3.87 7.27
C LEU A 119 12.95 -3.86 6.22
N ASN A 120 12.99 -4.89 5.37
CA ASN A 120 13.73 -4.81 4.12
C ASN A 120 12.88 -4.05 3.09
N ILE A 121 13.44 -3.03 2.47
CA ILE A 121 12.69 -2.16 1.56
C ILE A 121 13.27 -2.26 0.14
N THR A 122 12.41 -2.35 -0.85
CA THR A 122 12.77 -2.26 -2.27
C THR A 122 11.74 -1.39 -2.98
N SER A 123 12.15 -0.64 -3.99
CA SER A 123 11.22 0.20 -4.75
C SER A 123 11.47 0.21 -6.24
N GLY A 124 10.49 0.70 -7.01
CA GLY A 124 10.64 1.01 -8.43
C GLY A 124 10.04 0.00 -9.42
N LEU A 125 9.51 -1.14 -8.95
CA LEU A 125 8.83 -2.10 -9.84
C LEU A 125 7.48 -1.55 -10.32
N LEU A 126 7.23 -1.57 -11.63
CA LEU A 126 6.02 -0.98 -12.26
C LEU A 126 5.75 0.48 -11.82
N LYS A 127 6.82 1.24 -11.58
CA LYS A 127 6.74 2.59 -11.02
C LYS A 127 5.98 3.54 -11.92
N GLU A 128 6.27 3.53 -13.23
CA GLU A 128 5.70 4.52 -14.14
C GLU A 128 4.21 4.23 -14.38
N GLU A 129 3.83 2.97 -14.51
CA GLU A 129 2.44 2.54 -14.64
C GLU A 129 1.61 2.89 -13.40
N CYS A 130 2.15 2.64 -12.20
CA CYS A 130 1.46 2.99 -10.95
C CYS A 130 1.32 4.52 -10.79
N LYS A 131 2.32 5.29 -11.23
CA LYS A 131 2.27 6.76 -11.21
C LYS A 131 1.24 7.32 -12.18
N GLU A 132 1.16 6.75 -13.38
CA GLU A 132 0.23 7.18 -14.42
C GLU A 132 -1.21 7.06 -13.94
N VAL A 133 -1.60 5.89 -13.41
CA VAL A 133 -2.96 5.65 -12.89
C VAL A 133 -3.32 6.62 -11.76
N LEU A 134 -2.41 6.86 -10.81
CA LEU A 134 -2.61 7.86 -9.74
C LEU A 134 -2.81 9.27 -10.31
N SER A 135 -1.97 9.66 -11.28
CA SER A 135 -2.03 10.99 -11.89
C SER A 135 -3.33 11.21 -12.66
N HIS A 136 -3.77 10.20 -13.41
CA HIS A 136 -5.03 10.22 -14.14
C HIS A 136 -6.23 10.36 -13.20
N PHE A 137 -6.26 9.57 -12.11
CA PHE A 137 -7.32 9.65 -11.11
C PHE A 137 -7.47 11.06 -10.53
N PHE A 138 -6.37 11.67 -10.08
CA PHE A 138 -6.44 13.01 -9.49
C PHE A 138 -6.73 14.11 -10.53
N SER A 139 -6.33 13.93 -11.79
CA SER A 139 -6.74 14.86 -12.86
C SER A 139 -8.25 14.85 -13.04
N GLN A 140 -8.86 13.67 -13.18
CA GLN A 140 -10.31 13.54 -13.33
C GLN A 140 -11.07 14.09 -12.12
N LYS A 141 -10.57 13.90 -10.90
CA LYS A 141 -11.19 14.49 -9.69
C LYS A 141 -11.19 16.02 -9.74
N ARG A 142 -10.09 16.65 -10.16
CA ARG A 142 -10.00 18.12 -10.28
C ARG A 142 -10.93 18.67 -11.36
N ASP A 143 -10.97 18.01 -12.52
CA ASP A 143 -11.85 18.41 -13.62
C ASP A 143 -13.33 18.28 -13.22
N ASN A 144 -13.69 17.23 -12.47
CA ASN A 144 -15.06 17.06 -11.98
C ASN A 144 -15.44 18.03 -10.86
N SER A 145 -14.47 18.52 -10.07
CA SER A 145 -14.74 19.55 -9.06
C SER A 145 -14.96 20.93 -9.67
N SER A 146 -14.26 21.28 -10.77
CA SER A 146 -14.42 22.59 -11.43
C SER A 146 -15.74 22.75 -12.20
N HIS A 147 -16.48 21.66 -12.43
CA HIS A 147 -17.79 21.67 -13.08
C HIS A 147 -18.97 21.67 -12.08
N ARG A 148 -18.69 21.72 -10.77
CA ARG A 148 -19.71 21.73 -9.70
C ARG A 148 -19.85 23.09 -8.99
N ASP A 149 -19.04 24.08 -9.39
CA ASP A 149 -19.13 25.48 -8.99
C ASP A 149 -19.71 26.32 -10.14
#